data_AF-L0IF77-F1
#
_entry.id   AF-L0IF77-F1
#
_cell.length_a   1.000
_cell.length_b   1.000
_cell.length_c   1.000
_cell.angle_alpha   90.00
_cell.angle_beta   90.00
_cell.angle_gamma   90.00
#
_symmetry.space_group_name_H-M   'P 1'
#
loop_
_entity.id
_entity.type
_entity.pdbx_description
1 polymer ?
#
loop_
_entity_poly.entity_id
_entity_poly.type
_entity_poly.pdbx_seq_one_letter_code
_entity_poly.pdbx_strand_id
1 'polypeptide(L)'
;MTDEAIVTAEDLARTYDGGYYDDVWPIVQQYWDVMDYRSRHPNKGSSAIASALELPRSRIRTWLDGGQPDAAHAIDVARRMNWIETDATSPTFEGLNAMVSNVFSGGSIAEQYYRPSFALDPNRRQLHIVDAIEAVGVDYEIVDDRDGRADEVRPTEHGTILGRVLACLGAPVGSKTQQRIELPGYLEDAPDAIRETFVLCYLENRATKPHNGIVRFREERTDAYLRDLARLIEDVAGASVSVSEKNVILSRDATDAIGQ
;
A
#
# COMPACT_ATOMS: atom_id res chain seq x y z
N MET A 1 -20.91 3.06 6.92
CA MET A 1 -19.89 2.78 5.90
C MET A 1 -20.35 3.47 4.65
N THR A 2 -19.73 4.59 4.30
CA THR A 2 -19.88 5.18 2.97
C THR A 2 -19.25 4.21 1.98
N ASP A 3 -19.97 3.95 0.88
CA ASP A 3 -19.65 3.03 -0.22
C ASP A 3 -18.45 3.54 -1.07
N GLU A 4 -17.55 4.29 -0.46
CA GLU A 4 -16.47 5.02 -1.13
C GLU A 4 -15.21 4.14 -1.12
N ALA A 5 -14.71 3.85 -2.32
CA ALA A 5 -13.51 3.04 -2.51
C ALA A 5 -12.32 3.66 -1.76
N ILE A 6 -11.60 2.85 -0.98
CA ILE A 6 -10.46 3.30 -0.17
C ILE A 6 -9.32 3.83 -1.06
N VAL A 7 -9.12 3.22 -2.22
CA VAL A 7 -8.21 3.71 -3.27
C VAL A 7 -8.98 3.74 -4.58
N THR A 8 -9.03 4.91 -5.21
CA THR A 8 -9.64 5.08 -6.52
C THR A 8 -8.61 4.94 -7.64
N ALA A 9 -9.10 4.76 -8.88
CA ALA A 9 -8.22 4.84 -10.06
C ALA A 9 -7.53 6.22 -10.18
N GLU A 10 -8.19 7.28 -9.73
CA GLU A 10 -7.65 8.64 -9.74
C GLU A 10 -6.48 8.80 -8.75
N ASP A 11 -6.60 8.23 -7.55
CA ASP A 11 -5.51 8.23 -6.57
C ASP A 11 -4.27 7.51 -7.10
N LEU A 12 -4.46 6.34 -7.71
CA LEU A 12 -3.36 5.58 -8.30
C LEU A 12 -2.70 6.33 -9.47
N ALA A 13 -3.50 6.96 -10.34
CA ALA A 13 -2.97 7.74 -11.46
C ALA A 13 -2.05 8.87 -11.01
N ARG A 14 -2.42 9.57 -9.92
CA ARG A 14 -1.67 10.69 -9.37
C ARG A 14 -0.32 10.32 -8.76
N THR A 15 -0.05 9.03 -8.56
CA THR A 15 1.29 8.60 -8.14
C THR A 15 2.31 8.71 -9.29
N TYR A 16 1.86 8.71 -10.55
CA TYR A 16 2.72 8.75 -11.72
C TYR A 16 3.19 10.18 -12.03
N ASP A 17 4.40 10.30 -12.55
CA ASP A 17 4.89 11.56 -13.10
C ASP A 17 4.16 11.86 -14.42
N GLY A 18 3.45 12.99 -14.46
CA GLY A 18 2.77 13.47 -15.66
C GLY A 18 3.70 14.09 -16.69
N GLY A 19 4.98 14.26 -16.36
CA GLY A 19 5.99 14.92 -17.18
C GLY A 19 5.61 16.37 -17.46
N TYR A 20 4.97 16.60 -18.61
CA TYR A 20 4.48 17.93 -19.00
C TYR A 20 3.09 18.27 -18.45
N TYR A 21 2.39 17.32 -17.84
CA TYR A 21 1.06 17.54 -17.26
C TYR A 21 1.15 17.61 -15.74
N ASP A 22 0.48 18.61 -15.16
CA ASP A 22 0.41 18.77 -13.70
C ASP A 22 -0.44 17.67 -13.03
N ASP A 23 -1.42 17.11 -13.75
CA ASP A 23 -2.23 15.97 -13.32
C ASP A 23 -2.31 14.93 -14.44
N VAL A 24 -2.02 13.67 -14.11
CA VAL A 24 -2.03 12.53 -15.03
C VAL A 24 -3.46 12.02 -15.28
N TRP A 25 -4.37 12.23 -14.33
CA TRP A 25 -5.72 11.67 -14.40
C TRP A 25 -6.51 12.08 -15.65
N PRO A 26 -6.53 13.36 -16.08
CA PRO A 26 -7.18 13.74 -17.34
C PRO A 26 -6.61 13.02 -18.57
N ILE A 27 -5.33 12.64 -18.56
CA ILE A 27 -4.71 11.90 -19.66
C ILE A 27 -5.20 10.45 -19.70
N VAL A 28 -5.41 9.83 -18.53
CA VAL A 28 -6.04 8.50 -18.43
C VAL A 28 -7.47 8.55 -18.94
N GLN A 29 -8.27 9.53 -18.52
CA GLN A 29 -9.65 9.70 -18.98
C GLN A 29 -9.72 9.87 -20.51
N GLN A 30 -8.88 10.73 -21.08
CA GLN A 30 -8.80 10.91 -22.53
C GLN A 30 -8.41 9.63 -23.26
N TYR A 31 -7.49 8.83 -22.70
CA TYR A 31 -7.12 7.54 -23.26
C TYR A 31 -8.34 6.60 -23.31
N TRP A 32 -9.09 6.49 -22.20
CA TRP A 32 -10.30 5.68 -22.16
C TRP A 32 -11.38 6.18 -23.10
N ASP A 33 -11.62 7.49 -23.19
CA ASP A 33 -12.58 8.07 -24.15
C ASP A 33 -12.21 7.74 -25.61
N VAL A 34 -10.92 7.79 -25.94
CA VAL A 34 -10.43 7.43 -27.28
C VAL A 34 -10.62 5.93 -27.55
N MET A 35 -10.31 5.06 -26.59
CA MET A 35 -10.49 3.61 -26.74
C MET A 35 -11.98 3.23 -26.85
N ASP A 36 -12.84 3.82 -26.02
CA ASP A 36 -14.29 3.63 -26.08
C ASP A 36 -14.85 4.12 -27.41
N TYR A 37 -14.48 5.33 -27.85
CA TYR A 37 -14.91 5.86 -29.14
C TYR A 37 -14.47 4.97 -30.32
N ARG A 38 -13.21 4.47 -30.28
CA ARG A 38 -12.68 3.53 -31.28
C ARG A 38 -13.49 2.23 -31.30
N SER A 39 -13.85 1.69 -30.13
CA SER A 39 -14.63 0.46 -30.02
C SER A 39 -16.01 0.59 -30.69
N ARG A 40 -16.65 1.75 -30.54
CA ARG A 40 -17.94 2.09 -31.16
C ARG A 40 -17.82 2.50 -32.63
N HIS A 41 -16.62 2.87 -33.09
CA HIS A 41 -16.36 3.35 -34.46
C HIS A 41 -15.08 2.73 -35.05
N PRO A 42 -15.03 1.40 -35.28
CA PRO A 42 -13.79 0.69 -35.61
C PRO A 42 -13.14 1.13 -36.94
N ASN A 43 -13.92 1.71 -37.86
CA ASN A 43 -13.42 2.18 -39.17
C ASN A 43 -12.90 3.62 -39.16
N LYS A 44 -12.99 4.35 -38.04
CA LYS A 44 -12.53 5.74 -37.95
C LYS A 44 -11.03 5.79 -37.63
N GLY A 45 -10.27 6.46 -38.50
CA GLY A 45 -8.85 6.73 -38.28
C GLY A 45 -8.60 7.89 -37.30
N SER A 46 -7.33 8.07 -36.92
CA SER A 46 -6.88 9.06 -35.92
C SER A 46 -7.37 10.49 -36.17
N SER A 47 -7.46 10.94 -37.42
CA SER A 47 -7.95 12.29 -37.75
C SER A 47 -9.43 12.49 -37.41
N ALA A 48 -10.26 11.48 -37.68
CA ALA A 48 -11.70 11.54 -37.42
C ALA A 48 -11.98 11.47 -35.91
N ILE A 49 -11.23 10.65 -35.17
CA ILE A 49 -11.33 10.57 -33.72
C ILE A 49 -10.84 11.87 -33.06
N ALA A 50 -9.72 12.43 -33.52
CA ALA A 50 -9.18 13.70 -33.03
C ALA A 50 -10.18 14.86 -33.16
N SER A 51 -10.85 14.94 -34.31
CA SER A 51 -11.88 15.96 -34.54
C SER A 51 -13.11 15.75 -33.67
N ALA A 52 -13.50 14.49 -33.41
CA ALA A 52 -14.69 14.17 -32.63
C ALA A 52 -14.51 14.38 -31.12
N LEU A 53 -13.30 14.17 -30.60
CA LEU A 53 -12.98 14.28 -29.17
C LEU A 53 -12.21 15.57 -28.83
N GLU A 54 -11.94 16.42 -29.83
CA GLU A 54 -11.18 17.67 -29.67
C GLU A 54 -9.78 17.46 -29.05
N LEU A 55 -9.14 16.34 -29.40
CA LEU A 55 -7.83 15.94 -28.87
C LEU A 55 -6.71 16.00 -29.93
N PRO A 56 -5.44 16.19 -29.52
CA PRO A 56 -4.31 16.17 -30.44
C PRO A 56 -4.21 14.83 -31.21
N ARG A 57 -4.25 14.92 -32.55
CA ARG A 57 -4.14 13.74 -33.43
C ARG A 57 -2.87 12.92 -33.20
N SER A 58 -1.75 13.57 -32.89
CA SER A 58 -0.47 12.91 -32.62
C SER A 58 -0.57 11.94 -31.43
N ARG A 59 -1.25 12.36 -30.35
CA ARG A 59 -1.49 11.56 -29.15
C ARG A 59 -2.40 10.37 -29.46
N ILE A 60 -3.52 10.62 -30.13
CA ILE A 60 -4.46 9.56 -30.54
C ILE A 60 -3.76 8.52 -31.39
N ARG A 61 -2.95 8.93 -32.37
CA ARG A 61 -2.23 7.98 -33.23
C ARG A 61 -1.36 7.03 -32.40
N THR A 62 -0.59 7.54 -31.44
CA THR A 62 0.21 6.71 -30.52
C THR A 62 -0.64 5.68 -29.80
N TRP A 63 -1.83 6.07 -29.30
CA TRP A 63 -2.73 5.15 -28.61
C TRP A 63 -3.38 4.12 -29.54
N LEU A 64 -3.73 4.51 -30.77
CA LEU A 64 -4.28 3.58 -31.75
C LEU A 64 -3.27 2.54 -32.22
N ASP A 65 -1.99 2.92 -32.24
CA ASP A 65 -0.84 2.08 -32.60
C ASP A 65 -0.39 1.16 -31.44
N GLY A 66 -1.13 1.14 -30.31
CA GLY A 66 -0.89 0.23 -29.18
C GLY A 66 -0.18 0.87 -27.98
N GLY A 67 0.18 2.15 -28.03
CA GLY A 67 0.69 2.86 -26.87
C GLY A 67 -0.38 3.06 -25.79
N GLN A 68 0.02 3.01 -24.52
CA GLN A 68 -0.86 3.23 -23.37
C GLN A 68 -0.14 4.12 -22.35
N PRO A 69 -0.82 5.10 -21.71
CA PRO A 69 -0.24 5.80 -20.57
C PRO A 69 0.08 4.82 -19.43
N ASP A 70 1.26 4.95 -18.80
CA ASP A 70 1.68 4.05 -17.72
C ASP A 70 0.68 4.01 -16.56
N ALA A 71 0.08 5.15 -16.20
CA ALA A 71 -0.98 5.23 -15.20
C ALA A 71 -2.23 4.44 -15.60
N ALA A 72 -2.64 4.50 -16.89
CA ALA A 72 -3.78 3.73 -17.38
C ALA A 72 -3.48 2.23 -17.34
N HIS A 73 -2.28 1.82 -17.74
CA HIS A 73 -1.84 0.43 -17.63
C HIS A 73 -1.84 -0.06 -16.17
N ALA A 74 -1.34 0.77 -15.26
CA ALA A 74 -1.30 0.47 -13.83
C ALA A 74 -2.70 0.29 -13.23
N ILE A 75 -3.67 1.14 -13.63
CA ILE A 75 -5.07 1.01 -13.22
C ILE A 75 -5.67 -0.29 -13.74
N ASP A 76 -5.44 -0.64 -15.01
CA ASP A 76 -5.96 -1.88 -15.59
C ASP A 76 -5.42 -3.11 -14.84
N VAL A 77 -4.12 -3.10 -14.52
CA VAL A 77 -3.49 -4.15 -13.69
C VAL A 77 -4.10 -4.16 -12.30
N ALA A 78 -4.15 -3.02 -11.60
CA ALA A 78 -4.63 -2.94 -10.23
C ALA A 78 -6.11 -3.36 -10.11
N ARG A 79 -6.97 -3.00 -11.08
CA ARG A 79 -8.36 -3.47 -11.15
C ARG A 79 -8.45 -4.97 -11.34
N ARG A 80 -7.66 -5.52 -12.29
CA ARG A 80 -7.62 -6.98 -12.54
C ARG A 80 -7.17 -7.76 -11.31
N MET A 81 -6.30 -7.18 -10.50
CA MET A 81 -5.81 -7.78 -9.24
C MET A 81 -6.68 -7.42 -8.02
N ASN A 82 -7.77 -6.66 -8.20
CA ASN A 82 -8.63 -6.15 -7.12
C ASN A 82 -7.89 -5.31 -6.04
N TRP A 83 -6.86 -4.57 -6.43
CA TRP A 83 -6.05 -3.76 -5.51
C TRP A 83 -6.59 -2.35 -5.26
N ILE A 84 -7.39 -1.84 -6.19
CA ILE A 84 -8.09 -0.56 -6.08
C ILE A 84 -9.58 -0.80 -6.25
N GLU A 85 -10.40 0.15 -5.84
CA GLU A 85 -11.86 0.04 -5.90
C GLU A 85 -12.36 -1.22 -5.16
N THR A 86 -11.63 -1.61 -4.11
CA THR A 86 -11.86 -2.81 -3.32
C THR A 86 -12.51 -2.49 -1.98
N ASP A 87 -13.27 -3.45 -1.46
CA ASP A 87 -13.93 -3.34 -0.17
C ASP A 87 -13.00 -3.77 0.98
N ALA A 88 -13.18 -3.14 2.14
CA ALA A 88 -12.40 -3.38 3.35
C ALA A 88 -12.54 -4.81 3.89
N THR A 89 -13.59 -5.54 3.52
CA THR A 89 -13.81 -6.93 3.94
C THR A 89 -13.26 -7.97 2.96
N SER A 90 -12.68 -7.54 1.84
CA SER A 90 -12.11 -8.46 0.87
C SER A 90 -10.78 -9.07 1.37
N PRO A 91 -10.49 -10.35 1.05
CA PRO A 91 -9.20 -10.97 1.38
C PRO A 91 -8.02 -10.23 0.75
N THR A 92 -8.20 -9.67 -0.44
CA THR A 92 -7.18 -8.87 -1.11
C THR A 92 -6.87 -7.60 -0.32
N PHE A 93 -7.88 -6.90 0.20
CA PHE A 93 -7.65 -5.73 1.03
C PHE A 93 -6.99 -6.10 2.37
N GLU A 94 -7.37 -7.22 2.98
CA GLU A 94 -6.70 -7.72 4.18
C GLU A 94 -5.20 -7.95 3.94
N GLY A 95 -4.85 -8.57 2.80
CA GLY A 95 -3.45 -8.73 2.36
C GLY A 95 -2.75 -7.38 2.16
N LEU A 96 -3.40 -6.43 1.46
CA LEU A 96 -2.84 -5.08 1.29
C LEU A 96 -2.62 -4.37 2.63
N ASN A 97 -3.57 -4.47 3.57
CA ASN A 97 -3.47 -3.88 4.90
C ASN A 97 -2.31 -4.48 5.71
N ALA A 98 -2.15 -5.81 5.67
CA ALA A 98 -1.00 -6.48 6.27
C ALA A 98 0.32 -5.98 5.65
N MET A 99 0.38 -5.82 4.32
CA MET A 99 1.55 -5.26 3.64
C MET A 99 1.81 -3.80 4.04
N VAL A 100 0.79 -2.95 4.14
CA VAL A 100 0.92 -1.57 4.64
C VAL A 100 1.54 -1.60 6.04
N SER A 101 0.98 -2.38 6.97
CA SER A 101 1.54 -2.52 8.33
C SER A 101 3.01 -2.94 8.30
N ASN A 102 3.35 -3.91 7.46
CA ASN A 102 4.74 -4.34 7.28
C ASN A 102 5.63 -3.22 6.71
N VAL A 103 5.16 -2.36 5.80
CA VAL A 103 5.94 -1.17 5.37
C VAL A 103 6.22 -0.24 6.56
N PHE A 104 5.27 -0.05 7.48
CA PHE A 104 5.49 0.80 8.65
C PHE A 104 6.53 0.21 9.61
N SER A 105 6.50 -1.12 9.84
CA SER A 105 7.20 -1.80 10.91
C SER A 105 8.54 -2.47 10.50
N GLY A 106 8.63 -3.08 9.33
CA GLY A 106 9.77 -3.92 8.93
C GLY A 106 10.21 -3.78 7.47
N GLY A 107 9.42 -3.12 6.64
CA GLY A 107 9.65 -3.00 5.20
C GLY A 107 9.96 -1.58 4.74
N SER A 108 9.94 -1.37 3.43
CA SER A 108 10.11 -0.06 2.80
C SER A 108 9.47 -0.02 1.42
N ILE A 109 9.22 1.18 0.89
CA ILE A 109 8.89 1.39 -0.53
C ILE A 109 9.97 2.30 -1.11
N ALA A 110 10.61 1.87 -2.19
CA ALA A 110 11.65 2.67 -2.84
C ALA A 110 11.08 3.96 -3.44
N GLU A 111 11.71 5.11 -3.17
CA GLU A 111 11.24 6.43 -3.61
C GLU A 111 11.20 6.58 -5.14
N GLN A 112 12.20 6.05 -5.83
CA GLN A 112 12.36 6.28 -7.28
C GLN A 112 11.45 5.40 -8.14
N TYR A 113 11.16 4.19 -7.68
CA TYR A 113 10.50 3.15 -8.50
C TYR A 113 9.41 2.38 -7.75
N TYR A 114 9.02 2.84 -6.57
CA TYR A 114 7.87 2.32 -5.79
C TYR A 114 7.88 0.81 -5.55
N ARG A 115 9.02 0.13 -5.63
CA ARG A 115 9.04 -1.31 -5.32
C ARG A 115 9.06 -1.49 -3.81
N PRO A 116 8.10 -2.24 -3.23
CA PRO A 116 8.13 -2.57 -1.82
C PRO A 116 9.16 -3.69 -1.54
N SER A 117 9.73 -3.67 -0.34
CA SER A 117 10.50 -4.76 0.26
C SER A 117 10.11 -4.94 1.71
N PHE A 118 10.18 -6.18 2.20
CA PHE A 118 9.76 -6.52 3.56
C PHE A 118 10.83 -7.39 4.23
N ALA A 119 11.24 -7.03 5.44
CA ALA A 119 12.15 -7.86 6.21
C ALA A 119 11.52 -9.23 6.50
N LEU A 120 12.37 -10.27 6.41
CA LEU A 120 12.10 -11.65 6.69
C LEU A 120 13.09 -12.14 7.76
N ASP A 121 12.65 -12.22 9.01
CA ASP A 121 13.39 -12.85 10.10
C ASP A 121 13.08 -14.36 10.09
N PRO A 122 14.03 -15.23 9.72
CA PRO A 122 13.81 -16.67 9.66
C PRO A 122 13.55 -17.31 11.03
N ASN A 123 13.80 -16.59 12.14
CA ASN A 123 13.56 -17.08 13.50
C ASN A 123 12.19 -16.67 14.06
N ARG A 124 11.53 -15.69 13.45
CA ARG A 124 10.15 -15.29 13.78
C ARG A 124 9.21 -15.95 12.77
N ARG A 125 8.00 -16.33 13.20
CA ARG A 125 7.00 -16.98 12.35
C ARG A 125 6.38 -16.00 11.35
N GLN A 126 7.20 -15.31 10.55
CA GLN A 126 6.80 -14.26 9.61
C GLN A 126 6.09 -14.79 8.35
N LEU A 127 5.34 -15.88 8.49
CA LEU A 127 4.49 -16.42 7.44
C LEU A 127 3.42 -15.40 7.01
N HIS A 128 3.05 -14.46 7.89
CA HIS A 128 2.03 -13.46 7.61
C HIS A 128 2.33 -12.51 6.44
N ILE A 129 3.60 -12.14 6.20
CA ILE A 129 3.92 -11.29 5.03
C ILE A 129 3.90 -12.08 3.73
N VAL A 130 4.31 -13.36 3.76
CA VAL A 130 4.20 -14.25 2.60
C VAL A 130 2.74 -14.51 2.27
N ASP A 131 1.93 -14.87 3.28
CA ASP A 131 0.49 -15.06 3.13
C ASP A 131 -0.20 -13.79 2.58
N ALA A 132 0.23 -12.60 3.05
CA ALA A 132 -0.29 -11.32 2.54
C ALA A 132 0.06 -11.09 1.06
N ILE A 133 1.29 -11.43 0.64
CA ILE A 133 1.71 -11.32 -0.77
C ILE A 133 0.93 -12.30 -1.65
N GLU A 134 0.72 -13.52 -1.18
CA GLU A 134 -0.09 -14.51 -1.87
C GLU A 134 -1.56 -14.08 -1.97
N ALA A 135 -2.11 -13.48 -0.91
CA ALA A 135 -3.48 -12.97 -0.88
C ALA A 135 -3.73 -11.82 -1.89
N VAL A 136 -2.69 -11.03 -2.21
CA VAL A 136 -2.77 -10.01 -3.26
C VAL A 136 -2.44 -10.56 -4.66
N GLY A 137 -2.11 -11.84 -4.76
CA GLY A 137 -1.95 -12.57 -6.03
C GLY A 137 -0.63 -12.31 -6.75
N VAL A 138 0.47 -12.00 -6.04
CA VAL A 138 1.76 -11.67 -6.66
C VAL A 138 2.83 -12.68 -6.25
N ASP A 139 3.66 -13.09 -7.22
CA ASP A 139 4.84 -13.90 -6.94
C ASP A 139 5.94 -13.07 -6.25
N TYR A 140 6.74 -13.69 -5.40
CA TYR A 140 7.82 -13.03 -4.68
C TYR A 140 9.17 -13.72 -4.83
N GLU A 141 10.23 -12.96 -4.58
CA GLU A 141 11.59 -13.47 -4.41
C GLU A 141 12.07 -13.19 -2.98
N ILE A 142 12.91 -14.08 -2.46
CA ILE A 142 13.65 -13.87 -1.21
C ILE A 142 15.07 -13.47 -1.57
N VAL A 143 15.50 -12.31 -1.06
CA VAL A 143 16.83 -11.77 -1.26
C VAL A 143 17.60 -11.87 0.05
N ASP A 144 18.64 -12.69 0.05
CA ASP A 144 19.57 -12.85 1.18
C ASP A 144 20.48 -11.61 1.29
N ASP A 145 20.39 -10.89 2.42
CA ASP A 145 21.29 -9.78 2.72
C ASP A 145 22.47 -10.26 3.57
N ARG A 146 23.55 -10.60 2.86
CA ARG A 146 24.80 -11.14 3.41
C ARG A 146 25.56 -10.17 4.33
N ASP A 147 25.11 -8.92 4.48
CA ASP A 147 25.72 -7.93 5.38
C ASP A 147 25.15 -7.96 6.82
N GLY A 148 24.47 -9.04 7.19
CA GLY A 148 23.94 -9.24 8.55
C GLY A 148 22.62 -8.54 8.80
N ARG A 149 21.89 -8.18 7.74
CA ARG A 149 20.47 -7.81 7.83
C ARG A 149 19.60 -9.06 7.70
N ALA A 150 18.32 -8.91 8.04
CA ALA A 150 17.32 -9.92 7.75
C ALA A 150 17.19 -10.10 6.23
N ASP A 151 16.83 -11.31 5.80
CA ASP A 151 16.46 -11.55 4.41
C ASP A 151 15.30 -10.62 4.03
N GLU A 152 15.10 -10.34 2.75
CA GLU A 152 13.98 -9.53 2.30
C GLU A 152 13.08 -10.30 1.33
N VAL A 153 11.77 -10.22 1.55
CA VAL A 153 10.78 -10.61 0.56
C VAL A 153 10.47 -9.41 -0.32
N ARG A 154 10.49 -9.63 -1.64
CA ARG A 154 10.19 -8.61 -2.64
C ARG A 154 9.19 -9.14 -3.66
N PRO A 155 8.05 -8.46 -3.88
CA PRO A 155 7.18 -8.76 -4.99
C PRO A 155 7.93 -8.67 -6.32
N THR A 156 7.60 -9.57 -7.25
CA THR A 156 8.23 -9.68 -8.57
C THR A 156 7.39 -8.93 -9.60
N GLU A 157 6.48 -9.61 -10.30
CA GLU A 157 5.61 -9.01 -11.30
C GLU A 157 4.73 -7.91 -10.69
N HIS A 158 4.57 -6.79 -11.40
CA HIS A 158 3.76 -5.64 -10.97
C HIS A 158 4.17 -5.00 -9.62
N GLY A 159 5.32 -5.33 -9.04
CA GLY A 159 5.73 -4.84 -7.72
C GLY A 159 5.76 -3.32 -7.59
N THR A 160 6.15 -2.59 -8.65
CA THR A 160 6.07 -1.12 -8.69
C THR A 160 4.63 -0.59 -8.66
N ILE A 161 3.69 -1.26 -9.33
CA ILE A 161 2.26 -0.87 -9.30
C ILE A 161 1.71 -1.15 -7.91
N LEU A 162 2.05 -2.32 -7.33
CA LEU A 162 1.64 -2.68 -5.98
C LEU A 162 2.12 -1.65 -4.94
N GLY A 163 3.40 -1.27 -4.96
CA GLY A 163 3.88 -0.26 -4.01
C GLY A 163 3.27 1.12 -4.20
N ARG A 164 2.81 1.48 -5.41
CA ARG A 164 2.00 2.69 -5.61
C ARG A 164 0.62 2.58 -4.98
N VAL A 165 -0.03 1.43 -5.07
CA VAL A 165 -1.29 1.17 -4.35
C VAL A 165 -1.07 1.27 -2.84
N LEU A 166 -0.01 0.64 -2.30
CA LEU A 166 0.32 0.75 -0.88
C LEU A 166 0.56 2.20 -0.46
N ALA A 167 1.19 3.01 -1.31
CA ALA A 167 1.38 4.43 -1.07
C ALA A 167 0.03 5.20 -1.04
N CYS A 168 -0.90 4.90 -1.94
CA CYS A 168 -2.27 5.45 -1.89
C CYS A 168 -3.00 5.05 -0.60
N LEU A 169 -2.75 3.85 -0.08
CA LEU A 169 -3.22 3.40 1.22
C LEU A 169 -2.52 4.07 2.41
N GLY A 170 -1.59 5.01 2.19
CA GLY A 170 -0.88 5.74 3.24
C GLY A 170 0.41 5.08 3.71
N ALA A 171 0.90 4.03 3.02
CA ALA A 171 2.22 3.48 3.31
C ALA A 171 3.31 4.50 2.96
N PRO A 172 4.30 4.73 3.85
CA PRO A 172 5.34 5.72 3.61
C PRO A 172 6.29 5.28 2.49
N VAL A 173 6.63 6.23 1.62
CA VAL A 173 7.57 6.05 0.51
C VAL A 173 8.91 6.68 0.85
N GLY A 174 10.01 5.97 0.59
CA GLY A 174 11.37 6.45 0.88
C GLY A 174 11.74 6.41 2.36
N SER A 175 12.63 7.32 2.77
CA SER A 175 13.19 7.31 4.13
C SER A 175 12.16 7.70 5.18
N LYS A 176 11.78 6.74 6.02
CA LYS A 176 10.80 6.89 7.11
C LYS A 176 11.23 7.88 8.21
N THR A 177 12.52 8.15 8.35
CA THR A 177 13.07 9.06 9.39
C THR A 177 13.17 10.50 8.91
N GLN A 178 13.05 10.74 7.60
CA GLN A 178 13.18 12.08 6.99
C GLN A 178 11.83 12.71 6.64
N GLN A 179 10.72 12.05 7.00
CA GLN A 179 9.38 12.52 6.68
C GLN A 179 8.47 12.43 7.90
N ARG A 180 7.43 13.27 7.93
CA ARG A 180 6.36 13.17 8.93
C ARG A 180 5.42 12.05 8.50
N ILE A 181 5.28 11.05 9.36
CA ILE A 181 4.48 9.86 9.09
C ILE A 181 3.26 9.86 10.01
N GLU A 182 2.14 9.53 9.41
CA GLU A 182 0.82 9.42 10.05
C GLU A 182 0.31 8.01 9.77
N LEU A 183 -0.59 7.50 10.61
CA LEU A 183 -1.20 6.20 10.35
C LEU A 183 -2.13 6.29 9.13
N PRO A 184 -2.35 5.17 8.42
CA PRO A 184 -3.30 5.14 7.31
C PRO A 184 -4.68 5.65 7.72
N GLY A 185 -5.23 6.61 6.97
CA GLY A 185 -6.52 7.24 7.30
C GLY A 185 -7.68 6.25 7.33
N TYR A 186 -7.63 5.20 6.49
CA TYR A 186 -8.68 4.18 6.44
C TYR A 186 -8.85 3.42 7.77
N LEU A 187 -7.84 3.41 8.65
CA LEU A 187 -7.90 2.69 9.94
C LEU A 187 -8.87 3.34 10.94
N GLU A 188 -9.27 4.60 10.73
CA GLU A 188 -10.24 5.29 11.60
C GLU A 188 -11.62 4.63 11.53
N ASP A 189 -12.06 4.25 10.33
CA ASP A 189 -13.38 3.66 10.06
C ASP A 189 -13.31 2.17 9.64
N ALA A 190 -12.11 1.57 9.66
CA ALA A 190 -11.91 0.18 9.26
C ALA A 190 -12.63 -0.79 10.19
N PRO A 191 -13.12 -1.94 9.66
CA PRO A 191 -13.60 -3.04 10.49
C PRO A 191 -12.54 -3.49 11.52
N ASP A 192 -12.99 -3.96 12.68
CA ASP A 192 -12.10 -4.37 13.78
C ASP A 192 -11.04 -5.38 13.33
N ALA A 193 -11.42 -6.35 12.48
CA ALA A 193 -10.49 -7.34 11.93
C ALA A 193 -9.33 -6.72 11.13
N ILE A 194 -9.58 -5.63 10.38
CA ILE A 194 -8.54 -4.92 9.61
C ILE A 194 -7.60 -4.18 10.55
N ARG A 195 -8.14 -3.52 11.59
CA ARG A 195 -7.33 -2.84 12.60
C ARG A 195 -6.48 -3.83 13.39
N GLU A 196 -7.05 -4.98 13.73
CA GLU A 196 -6.38 -6.09 14.40
C GLU A 196 -5.23 -6.65 13.54
N THR A 197 -5.47 -6.99 12.27
CA THR A 197 -4.43 -7.45 11.34
C THR A 197 -3.30 -6.43 11.23
N PHE A 198 -3.61 -5.14 11.15
CA PHE A 198 -2.59 -4.09 11.12
C PHE A 198 -1.72 -4.12 12.39
N VAL A 199 -2.35 -4.15 13.57
CA VAL A 199 -1.64 -4.14 14.87
C VAL A 199 -0.79 -5.40 15.05
N LEU A 200 -1.33 -6.58 14.71
CA LEU A 200 -0.63 -7.85 14.83
C LEU A 200 0.63 -7.89 13.94
N CYS A 201 0.51 -7.53 12.66
CA CYS A 201 1.66 -7.44 11.76
C CYS A 201 2.70 -6.41 12.23
N TYR A 202 2.25 -5.30 12.83
CA TYR A 202 3.16 -4.28 13.34
C TYR A 202 3.97 -4.81 14.53
N LEU A 203 3.28 -5.41 15.49
CA LEU A 203 3.88 -5.94 16.71
C LEU A 203 4.78 -7.13 16.41
N GLU A 204 4.42 -8.01 15.48
CA GLU A 204 5.29 -9.13 15.10
C GLU A 204 6.70 -8.66 14.69
N ASN A 205 6.77 -7.54 13.98
CA ASN A 205 8.02 -6.95 13.50
C ASN A 205 8.78 -6.15 14.57
N ARG A 206 8.07 -5.47 15.48
CA ARG A 206 8.70 -4.49 16.42
C ARG A 206 8.75 -4.95 17.85
N ALA A 207 7.79 -5.76 18.27
CA ALA A 207 7.64 -6.18 19.64
C ALA A 207 8.83 -7.02 20.10
N THR A 208 9.16 -6.81 21.36
CA THR A 208 9.97 -7.70 22.15
C THR A 208 9.17 -8.07 23.40
N LYS A 209 9.28 -9.35 23.82
CA LYS A 209 8.70 -9.83 25.08
C LYS A 209 9.85 -10.16 26.03
N PRO A 210 10.24 -9.23 26.91
CA PRO A 210 11.27 -9.47 27.91
C PRO A 210 10.78 -10.48 28.95
N HIS A 211 11.66 -10.90 29.86
CA HIS A 211 11.36 -11.92 30.87
C HIS A 211 10.17 -11.58 31.80
N ASN A 212 9.81 -10.30 31.94
CA ASN A 212 8.65 -9.86 32.72
C ASN A 212 7.29 -10.10 32.01
N GLY A 213 7.34 -10.58 30.76
CA GLY A 213 6.18 -10.95 29.95
C GLY A 213 5.44 -9.77 29.32
N ILE A 214 5.91 -8.53 29.48
CA ILE A 214 5.23 -7.34 28.97
C ILE A 214 5.74 -6.99 27.57
N VAL A 215 4.84 -6.90 26.59
CA VAL A 215 5.21 -6.49 25.23
C VAL A 215 5.58 -5.01 25.20
N ARG A 216 6.71 -4.72 24.56
CA ARG A 216 7.17 -3.35 24.32
C ARG A 216 8.01 -3.26 23.06
N PHE A 217 8.08 -2.06 22.51
CA PHE A 217 8.95 -1.73 21.38
C PHE A 217 9.39 -0.27 21.42
N ARG A 218 10.47 0.04 20.70
CA ARG A 218 11.02 1.39 20.56
C ARG A 218 10.98 1.84 19.10
N GLU A 219 10.66 3.11 18.89
CA GLU A 219 10.53 3.74 17.58
C GLU A 219 11.14 5.13 17.54
N GLU A 220 11.99 5.39 16.56
CA GLU A 220 12.53 6.73 16.31
C GLU A 220 11.57 7.53 15.41
N ARG A 221 10.38 7.83 15.96
CA ARG A 221 9.27 8.55 15.30
C ARG A 221 8.81 9.77 16.09
N THR A 222 7.92 10.57 15.51
CA THR A 222 7.33 11.73 16.20
C THR A 222 6.46 11.27 17.38
N ASP A 223 6.37 12.09 18.42
CA ASP A 223 5.56 11.76 19.60
C ASP A 223 4.06 11.68 19.25
N ALA A 224 3.62 12.46 18.25
CA ALA A 224 2.25 12.37 17.72
C ALA A 224 1.97 10.98 17.15
N TYR A 225 2.83 10.50 16.25
CA TYR A 225 2.71 9.16 15.68
C TYR A 225 2.68 8.06 16.75
N LEU A 226 3.55 8.14 17.76
CA LEU A 226 3.58 7.12 18.82
C LEU A 226 2.31 7.10 19.67
N ARG A 227 1.71 8.27 19.92
CA ARG A 227 0.43 8.34 20.62
C ARG A 227 -0.71 7.80 19.76
N ASP A 228 -0.71 8.07 18.46
CA ASP A 228 -1.74 7.57 17.54
C ASP A 228 -1.65 6.04 17.44
N LEU A 229 -0.44 5.51 17.30
CA LEU A 229 -0.20 4.07 17.30
C LEU A 229 -0.58 3.42 18.64
N ALA A 230 -0.23 4.03 19.78
CA ALA A 230 -0.62 3.51 21.08
C ALA A 230 -2.14 3.48 21.27
N ARG A 231 -2.86 4.50 20.80
CA ARG A 231 -4.34 4.53 20.81
C ARG A 231 -4.93 3.42 19.95
N LEU A 232 -4.41 3.22 18.73
CA LEU A 232 -4.85 2.11 17.87
C LEU A 232 -4.64 0.74 18.55
N ILE A 233 -3.47 0.51 19.16
CA ILE A 233 -3.18 -0.74 19.86
C ILE A 233 -4.08 -0.90 21.09
N GLU A 234 -4.31 0.17 21.87
CA GLU A 234 -5.19 0.16 23.04
C GLU A 234 -6.63 -0.19 22.66
N ASP A 235 -7.15 0.40 21.58
CA ASP A 235 -8.49 0.12 21.08
C ASP A 235 -8.64 -1.35 20.65
N VAL A 236 -7.64 -1.89 19.93
CA VAL A 236 -7.63 -3.29 19.49
C VAL A 236 -7.49 -4.25 20.69
N ALA A 237 -6.64 -3.92 21.66
CA ALA A 237 -6.41 -4.76 22.82
C ALA A 237 -7.54 -4.72 23.85
N GLY A 238 -8.35 -3.66 23.84
CA GLY A 238 -9.30 -3.36 24.92
C GLY A 238 -8.64 -3.10 26.28
N ALA A 239 -7.33 -2.78 26.31
CA ALA A 239 -6.55 -2.64 27.52
C ALA A 239 -5.39 -1.66 27.34
N SER A 240 -4.91 -1.08 28.45
CA SER A 240 -4.08 0.11 28.40
C SER A 240 -2.74 -0.06 27.68
N VAL A 241 -2.38 0.95 26.88
CA VAL A 241 -1.08 1.08 26.20
C VAL A 241 -0.51 2.47 26.50
N SER A 242 0.77 2.52 26.88
CA SER A 242 1.41 3.76 27.29
C SER A 242 2.60 4.11 26.41
N VAL A 243 2.84 5.41 26.22
CA VAL A 243 4.01 5.95 25.53
C VAL A 243 4.91 6.63 26.56
N SER A 244 6.18 6.23 26.59
CA SER A 244 7.21 6.86 27.42
C SER A 244 8.46 7.11 26.58
N GLU A 245 8.76 8.38 26.34
CA GLU A 245 9.77 8.83 25.37
C GLU A 245 9.51 8.22 23.98
N LYS A 246 10.38 7.31 23.54
CA LYS A 246 10.29 6.58 22.28
C LYS A 246 9.82 5.14 22.43
N ASN A 247 9.39 4.75 23.63
CA ASN A 247 8.93 3.41 23.93
C ASN A 247 7.40 3.38 23.97
N VAL A 248 6.84 2.35 23.36
CA VAL A 248 5.44 1.95 23.51
C VAL A 248 5.42 0.70 24.37
N ILE A 249 4.62 0.72 25.44
CA ILE A 249 4.57 -0.31 26.48
C ILE A 249 3.11 -0.73 26.65
N LEU A 250 2.82 -1.99 26.36
CA LEU A 250 1.51 -2.57 26.58
C LEU A 250 1.38 -2.95 28.06
N SER A 251 0.20 -2.80 28.64
CA SER A 251 -0.09 -3.40 29.95
C SER A 251 -0.01 -4.94 29.87
N ARG A 252 -0.04 -5.62 31.03
CA ARG A 252 -0.11 -7.08 31.04
C ARG A 252 -1.38 -7.57 30.35
N ASP A 253 -2.52 -6.99 30.70
CA ASP A 253 -3.82 -7.35 30.11
C ASP A 253 -3.83 -7.12 28.58
N ALA A 254 -3.26 -6.00 28.11
CA ALA A 254 -3.11 -5.75 26.67
C ALA A 254 -2.16 -6.74 26.00
N THR A 255 -1.09 -7.13 26.69
CA THR A 255 -0.17 -8.15 26.20
C THR A 255 -0.84 -9.51 26.09
N ASP A 256 -1.71 -9.87 27.04
CA ASP A 256 -2.42 -11.14 27.05
C ASP A 256 -3.58 -11.15 26.03
N ALA A 257 -4.18 -9.98 25.74
CA ALA A 257 -5.24 -9.83 24.74
C ALA A 257 -4.72 -9.91 23.30
N ILE A 258 -3.60 -9.25 22.98
CA ILE A 258 -2.99 -9.25 21.64
C ILE A 258 -2.05 -10.45 21.45
N GLY A 259 -1.51 -10.97 22.55
CA GLY A 259 -0.47 -12.00 22.56
C GLY A 259 -1.03 -13.41 22.55
N GLN A 260 -1.05 -13.96 21.33
CA GLN A 260 -0.45 -15.27 20.94
C GLN A 260 0.10 -16.16 22.07
#